data_AF-A0AAV5SVH4-F1
#
_entry.id   AF-A0AAV5SVH4-F1
#
_cell.length_a   1.000
_cell.length_b   1.000
_cell.length_c   1.000
_cell.angle_alpha   90.00
_cell.angle_beta   90.00
_cell.angle_gamma   90.00
#
_symmetry.space_group_name_H-M   'P 1'
#
loop_
_entity.id
_entity.type
_entity.pdbx_description
1 polymer ?
#
loop_
_entity_poly.entity_id
_entity_poly.type
_entity_poly.pdbx_seq_one_letter_code
_entity_poly.pdbx_strand_id
1 'polypeptide(L)'
;MNFDEVDFFDFDDFSLIQGVAMSNALSTWVSAQCRGVLEEEGLMERLIEEKYDVMIVENIDVCGAALSHIVQPESLITTSGSVPIAWMYHEFGLDMALSYNPDSIMEHLDVHSFWSRLTNVFHLTWTMLH
;
A
#
# COMPACT_ATOMS: atom_id res chain seq x y z
N MET A 1 -0.60 -7.66 16.36
CA MET A 1 0.74 -7.15 16.69
C MET A 1 0.56 -5.89 17.50
N ASN A 2 1.41 -5.68 18.50
CA ASN A 2 1.53 -4.39 19.17
C ASN A 2 2.64 -3.61 18.46
N PHE A 3 2.30 -2.52 17.77
CA PHE A 3 3.26 -1.74 16.98
C PHE A 3 4.39 -1.12 17.82
N ASP A 4 4.17 -0.95 19.13
CA ASP A 4 5.17 -0.38 20.05
C ASP A 4 6.27 -1.39 20.44
N GLU A 5 6.03 -2.69 20.23
CA GLU A 5 6.94 -3.77 20.64
C GLU A 5 7.58 -4.51 19.46
N VAL A 6 7.11 -4.26 18.23
CA VAL A 6 7.58 -4.95 17.03
C VAL A 6 8.78 -4.20 16.45
N ASP A 7 9.93 -4.86 16.44
CA ASP A 7 11.09 -4.38 15.68
C ASP A 7 10.91 -4.76 14.20
N PHE A 8 10.70 -3.74 13.36
CA PHE A 8 10.55 -3.93 11.91
C PHE A 8 11.85 -4.36 11.23
N PHE A 9 13.01 -4.15 11.87
CA PHE A 9 14.30 -4.53 11.30
C PHE A 9 14.64 -6.01 11.46
N ASP A 10 13.95 -6.72 12.37
CA ASP A 10 14.10 -8.15 12.60
C ASP A 10 13.01 -8.99 11.88
N PHE A 11 12.25 -8.35 10.99
CA PHE A 11 11.17 -9.01 10.26
C PHE A 11 11.74 -10.01 9.24
N ASP A 12 11.27 -11.26 9.28
CA ASP A 12 11.62 -12.28 8.29
C ASP A 12 10.53 -12.35 7.22
N ASP A 13 10.84 -11.86 6.01
CA ASP A 13 9.93 -11.82 4.87
C ASP A 13 9.41 -13.20 4.43
N PHE A 14 10.13 -14.27 4.76
CA PHE A 14 9.72 -15.63 4.43
C PHE A 14 8.86 -16.29 5.52
N SER A 15 8.73 -15.65 6.69
CA SER A 15 7.93 -16.16 7.79
C SER A 15 6.45 -15.90 7.56
N LEU A 16 5.72 -16.94 7.16
CA LEU A 16 4.27 -16.89 6.95
C LEU A 16 3.53 -16.37 8.20
N ILE A 17 3.97 -16.74 9.40
CA ILE A 17 3.32 -16.34 10.66
C ILE A 17 3.49 -14.83 10.88
N GLN A 18 4.69 -14.31 10.66
CA GLN A 18 4.96 -12.87 10.80
C GLN A 18 4.23 -12.08 9.71
N GLY A 19 4.24 -12.56 8.46
CA GLY A 19 3.48 -11.98 7.34
C GLY A 19 1.98 -11.89 7.62
N VAL A 20 1.36 -12.99 8.06
CA VAL A 20 -0.08 -13.00 8.41
C VAL A 20 -0.37 -12.08 9.60
N ALA A 21 0.50 -12.05 10.61
CA ALA A 21 0.33 -11.18 11.76
C ALA A 21 0.46 -9.69 11.40
N MET A 22 1.38 -9.33 10.50
CA MET A 22 1.55 -7.98 9.98
C MET A 22 0.38 -7.56 9.10
N SER A 23 -0.06 -8.42 8.18
CA SER A 23 -1.24 -8.19 7.33
C SER A 23 -2.50 -7.91 8.15
N ASN A 24 -2.78 -8.71 9.18
CA ASN A 24 -3.92 -8.47 10.08
C ASN A 24 -3.80 -7.15 10.85
N ALA A 25 -2.59 -6.78 11.28
CA ALA A 25 -2.34 -5.54 12.00
C ALA A 25 -2.56 -4.32 11.11
N LEU A 26 -2.01 -4.33 9.88
CA LEU A 26 -2.22 -3.31 8.87
C LEU A 26 -3.71 -3.19 8.51
N SER A 27 -4.40 -4.32 8.28
CA SER A 27 -5.84 -4.32 7.98
C SER A 27 -6.67 -3.69 9.11
N THR A 28 -6.33 -4.00 10.36
CA THR A 28 -7.01 -3.42 11.54
C THR A 28 -6.76 -1.91 11.64
N TRP A 29 -5.52 -1.48 11.42
CA TRP A 29 -5.13 -0.07 11.45
C TRP A 29 -5.84 0.74 10.36
N VAL A 30 -5.76 0.30 9.11
CA VAL A 30 -6.43 0.96 7.97
C VAL A 30 -7.94 1.01 8.17
N SER A 31 -8.54 -0.08 8.65
CA SER A 31 -9.99 -0.12 8.92
C SER A 31 -10.40 0.84 10.04
N ALA A 32 -9.58 0.98 11.09
CA ALA A 32 -9.83 1.90 12.19
C ALA A 32 -9.73 3.36 11.74
N GLN A 33 -8.72 3.70 10.93
CA GLN A 33 -8.57 5.02 10.32
C GLN A 33 -9.78 5.35 9.43
N CYS A 34 -10.16 4.42 8.55
CA CYS A 34 -11.30 4.61 7.65
C CYS A 34 -12.61 4.83 8.42
N ARG A 35 -12.84 4.03 9.47
CA ARG A 35 -13.99 4.19 10.35
C ARG A 35 -13.99 5.57 11.03
N GLY A 36 -12.85 6.04 11.51
CA GLY A 36 -12.75 7.36 12.14
C GLY A 36 -13.15 8.49 11.20
N VAL A 37 -12.78 8.42 9.92
CA VAL A 37 -13.18 9.40 8.90
C VAL A 37 -14.67 9.30 8.59
N LEU A 38 -15.20 8.09 8.40
CA LEU A 38 -16.61 7.88 8.06
C LEU A 38 -17.59 8.21 9.20
N GLU A 39 -17.15 8.04 10.45
CA GLU A 39 -17.97 8.33 11.64
C GLU A 39 -17.86 9.79 12.10
N GLU A 40 -16.99 10.60 11.49
CA GLU A 40 -16.91 12.03 11.81
C GLU A 40 -18.19 12.76 11.34
N GLU A 41 -18.98 13.21 12.31
CA GLU A 41 -20.28 13.85 12.08
C GLU A 41 -20.13 15.07 11.15
N GLY A 42 -20.88 15.06 10.04
CA GLY A 42 -20.89 16.17 9.09
C GLY A 42 -19.65 16.30 8.21
N LEU A 43 -18.63 15.42 8.32
CA LEU A 43 -17.45 15.49 7.46
C LEU A 43 -17.78 15.15 6.01
N MET A 44 -18.53 14.07 5.78
CA MET A 44 -18.87 13.63 4.42
C MET A 44 -19.74 14.65 3.69
N GLU A 45 -20.73 15.22 4.38
CA GLU A 45 -21.58 16.27 3.84
C GLU A 45 -20.76 17.50 3.44
N ARG A 46 -19.83 17.94 4.31
CA ARG A 46 -18.91 19.03 4.01
C ARG A 46 -18.04 18.73 2.78
N LEU A 47 -17.44 17.55 2.72
CA LEU A 47 -16.57 17.16 1.60
C LEU A 47 -17.32 17.15 0.26
N ILE A 48 -18.58 16.70 0.25
CA ILE A 48 -19.43 16.67 -0.94
C ILE A 48 -19.91 18.09 -1.32
N GLU A 49 -20.27 18.92 -0.34
CA GLU A 49 -20.79 20.28 -0.59
C GLU A 49 -19.71 21.24 -1.10
N GLU A 50 -18.48 21.11 -0.60
CA GLU A 50 -17.33 21.94 -1.00
C GLU A 50 -16.87 21.70 -2.44
N LYS A 51 -17.16 20.52 -3.03
CA LYS A 51 -16.85 20.17 -4.43
C LYS A 51 -15.40 20.43 -4.83
N TYR A 52 -14.47 19.82 -4.10
CA TYR A 52 -13.05 19.93 -4.41
C TYR A 52 -12.73 19.42 -5.83
N ASP A 53 -11.94 20.18 -6.57
CA ASP A 53 -11.49 19.81 -7.92
C ASP A 53 -10.45 18.67 -7.90
N VAL A 54 -9.69 18.57 -6.80
CA VAL A 54 -8.59 17.62 -6.65
C VAL A 54 -8.67 16.94 -5.30
N MET A 55 -8.63 15.60 -5.31
CA MET A 55 -8.42 14.79 -4.11
C MET A 55 -7.04 14.13 -4.18
N ILE A 56 -6.26 14.28 -3.11
CA ILE A 56 -4.94 13.66 -2.98
C ILE A 56 -5.02 12.60 -1.89
N VAL A 57 -4.65 11.36 -2.23
CA VAL A 57 -4.76 10.22 -1.32
C VAL A 57 -3.44 9.48 -1.23
N GLU A 58 -3.17 8.86 -0.09
CA GLU A 58 -2.03 7.94 0.08
C GLU A 58 -2.44 6.53 -0.41
N ASN A 59 -1.57 5.84 -1.14
CA ASN A 59 -1.86 4.54 -1.76
C ASN A 59 -2.06 3.41 -0.75
N ILE A 60 -1.39 3.46 0.41
CA ILE A 60 -1.57 2.46 1.47
C ILE A 60 -2.91 2.64 2.20
N ASP A 61 -3.47 3.85 2.17
CA ASP A 61 -4.81 4.14 2.68
C ASP A 61 -5.87 3.93 1.60
N VAL A 62 -6.28 2.67 1.44
CA VAL A 62 -7.37 2.28 0.53
C VAL A 62 -8.70 3.01 0.80
N CYS A 63 -8.90 3.57 2.00
CA CYS A 63 -10.12 4.31 2.31
C CYS A 63 -10.22 5.61 1.52
N GLY A 64 -9.11 6.35 1.38
CA GLY A 64 -9.09 7.60 0.63
C GLY A 64 -9.51 7.40 -0.83
N ALA A 65 -8.96 6.37 -1.48
CA ALA A 65 -9.36 6.00 -2.83
C ALA A 65 -10.83 5.53 -2.91
N ALA A 66 -11.33 4.81 -1.91
CA ALA A 66 -12.75 4.44 -1.87
C ALA A 66 -13.67 5.65 -1.68
N LEU A 67 -13.27 6.62 -0.85
CA LEU A 67 -14.03 7.84 -0.59
C LEU A 67 -14.17 8.74 -1.83
N SER A 68 -13.21 8.71 -2.76
CA SER A 68 -13.31 9.48 -4.00
C SER A 68 -14.52 9.07 -4.85
N HIS A 69 -15.01 7.84 -4.72
CA HIS A 69 -16.24 7.41 -5.39
C HIS A 69 -17.50 8.11 -4.86
N ILE A 70 -17.48 8.54 -3.60
CA ILE A 70 -18.59 9.25 -2.94
C ILE A 70 -18.45 10.75 -3.16
N VAL A 71 -17.25 11.30 -2.96
CA VAL A 71 -16.97 12.74 -3.09
C VAL A 71 -16.99 13.19 -4.56
N GLN A 72 -16.65 12.30 -5.49
CA GLN A 72 -16.60 12.56 -6.94
C GLN A 72 -15.81 13.83 -7.32
N PRO A 73 -14.53 13.95 -6.91
CA PRO A 73 -13.69 15.07 -7.33
C PRO A 73 -13.45 15.02 -8.86
N GLU A 74 -13.13 16.16 -9.47
CA GLU A 74 -12.80 16.20 -10.91
C GLU A 74 -11.52 15.40 -11.22
N SER A 75 -10.60 15.35 -10.26
CA SER A 75 -9.35 14.58 -10.38
C SER A 75 -8.96 13.91 -9.06
N LEU A 76 -8.42 12.69 -9.20
CA LEU A 76 -7.85 11.91 -8.10
C LEU A 76 -6.35 11.76 -8.36
N ILE A 77 -5.54 12.13 -7.38
CA ILE A 77 -4.09 11.93 -7.40
C ILE A 77 -3.74 10.98 -6.27
N THR A 78 -3.31 9.77 -6.63
CA THR A 78 -2.76 8.83 -5.67
C THR A 78 -1.27 9.07 -5.49
N THR A 79 -0.86 9.21 -4.25
CA THR A 79 0.52 9.45 -3.82
C THR A 79 1.01 8.29 -2.98
N SER A 80 2.32 8.14 -2.89
CA SER A 80 2.95 7.08 -2.13
C SER A 80 4.18 7.66 -1.42
N GLY A 81 4.26 7.51 -0.11
CA GLY A 81 5.48 7.80 0.65
C GLY A 81 6.61 6.81 0.35
N SER A 82 6.27 5.64 -0.20
CA SER A 82 7.20 4.56 -0.55
C SER A 82 7.13 4.21 -2.04
N VAL A 83 7.84 3.14 -2.44
CA VAL A 83 7.55 2.49 -3.74
C VAL A 83 6.15 1.87 -3.71
N PRO A 84 5.41 1.84 -4.84
CA PRO A 84 4.17 1.08 -4.93
C PRO A 84 4.41 -0.39 -4.56
N ILE A 85 3.50 -0.97 -3.79
CA ILE A 85 3.54 -2.40 -3.43
C ILE A 85 2.92 -3.23 -4.55
N ALA A 86 3.47 -4.43 -4.78
CA ALA A 86 3.26 -5.31 -5.94
C ALA A 86 1.95 -5.13 -6.75
N TRP A 87 0.76 -5.25 -6.13
CA TRP A 87 -0.53 -5.16 -6.83
C TRP A 87 -0.87 -3.76 -7.35
N MET A 88 -0.32 -2.70 -6.75
CA MET A 88 -0.63 -1.31 -7.10
C MET A 88 -0.07 -0.88 -8.45
N TYR A 89 0.97 -1.53 -8.95
CA TYR A 89 1.55 -1.19 -10.25
C TYR A 89 0.54 -1.33 -11.38
N HIS A 90 -0.27 -2.39 -11.36
CA HIS A 90 -1.29 -2.61 -12.39
C HIS A 90 -2.41 -1.56 -12.30
N GLU A 91 -2.91 -1.30 -11.08
CA GLU A 91 -4.00 -0.34 -10.83
C GLU A 91 -3.60 1.10 -11.19
N PHE A 92 -2.32 1.46 -11.00
CA PHE A 92 -1.79 2.78 -11.37
C PHE A 92 -1.25 2.86 -12.80
N GLY A 93 -1.34 1.79 -13.59
CA GLY A 93 -0.84 1.76 -14.96
C GLY A 93 0.68 1.94 -15.06
N LEU A 94 1.42 1.55 -14.02
CA LEU A 94 2.87 1.61 -13.97
C LEU A 94 3.49 0.36 -14.58
N ASP A 95 4.51 0.54 -15.41
CA ASP A 95 5.26 -0.57 -15.98
C ASP A 95 6.05 -1.31 -14.89
N MET A 96 5.74 -2.59 -14.72
CA MET A 96 6.43 -3.46 -13.77
C MET A 96 7.61 -4.17 -14.45
N ALA A 97 8.79 -3.54 -14.44
CA ALA A 97 10.02 -4.20 -14.84
C ALA A 97 10.54 -5.11 -13.72
N LEU A 98 9.90 -6.29 -13.56
CA LEU A 98 10.15 -7.29 -12.50
C LEU A 98 11.62 -7.67 -12.24
N SER A 99 12.50 -7.41 -13.20
CA SER A 99 13.92 -7.78 -13.11
C SER A 99 14.86 -6.61 -12.89
N TYR A 100 14.32 -5.39 -12.76
CA TYR A 100 15.08 -4.15 -12.58
C TYR A 100 14.52 -3.26 -11.47
N ASN A 101 13.22 -3.36 -11.18
CA ASN A 101 12.59 -2.68 -10.07
C ASN A 101 12.68 -3.58 -8.82
N PRO A 102 13.26 -3.11 -7.71
CA PRO A 102 13.27 -3.87 -6.48
C PRO A 102 11.86 -4.09 -5.96
N ASP A 103 11.59 -5.29 -5.45
CA ASP A 103 10.40 -5.52 -4.64
C ASP A 103 10.43 -4.62 -3.39
N SER A 104 9.24 -4.21 -2.94
CA SER A 104 8.99 -3.57 -1.65
C SER A 104 9.64 -4.24 -0.43
N ILE A 105 9.89 -5.55 -0.47
CA ILE A 105 10.52 -6.31 0.62
C ILE A 105 11.99 -6.68 0.36
N MET A 106 12.60 -6.21 -0.74
CA MET A 106 14.01 -6.50 -1.00
C MET A 106 14.95 -5.46 -0.37
N GLU A 107 15.86 -5.94 0.47
CA GLU A 107 16.91 -5.09 1.07
C GLU A 107 17.89 -4.55 0.03
N HIS A 108 18.28 -5.38 -0.94
CA HIS A 108 19.28 -5.03 -1.94
C HIS A 108 19.06 -5.75 -3.28
N LEU A 109 19.01 -4.97 -4.37
CA LEU A 109 18.94 -5.47 -5.74
C LEU A 109 20.20 -5.09 -6.54
N ASP A 110 20.93 -6.09 -7.02
CA ASP A 110 21.98 -5.91 -8.03
C ASP A 110 21.44 -6.28 -9.42
N VAL A 111 21.11 -5.24 -10.20
CA VAL A 111 20.58 -5.38 -11.56
C VAL A 111 21.58 -5.98 -12.57
N HIS A 112 22.86 -6.09 -12.22
CA HIS A 112 23.87 -6.73 -13.05
C HIS A 112 24.08 -8.20 -12.69
N SER A 113 23.51 -8.68 -11.57
CA SER A 113 23.56 -10.07 -11.16
C SER A 113 22.30 -10.82 -11.56
N PHE A 114 22.46 -11.86 -12.40
CA PHE A 114 21.35 -12.73 -12.80
C PHE A 114 20.60 -13.33 -11.60
N TRP A 115 21.34 -13.78 -10.58
CA TRP A 115 20.74 -14.39 -9.40
C TRP A 115 19.98 -13.39 -8.54
N SER A 116 20.50 -12.17 -8.38
CA SER A 116 19.79 -11.12 -7.65
C SER A 116 18.47 -10.76 -8.33
N ARG A 117 18.47 -10.68 -9.67
CA ARG A 117 17.24 -10.46 -10.46
C ARG A 117 16.27 -11.62 -10.36
N LEU A 118 16.75 -12.87 -10.36
CA LEU A 118 15.91 -14.04 -10.21
C LEU A 118 15.25 -14.09 -8.82
N THR A 119 16.02 -13.79 -7.77
CA THR A 119 15.51 -13.66 -6.41
C THR A 119 14.45 -12.57 -6.34
N ASN A 120 14.67 -11.40 -6.95
CA ASN A 120 13.66 -10.32 -7.01
C ASN A 120 12.34 -10.75 -7.63
N VAL A 121 12.40 -11.45 -8.78
CA VAL A 121 11.20 -12.01 -9.39
C VAL A 121 10.51 -13.01 -8.47
N PHE A 122 11.29 -13.87 -7.79
CA PHE A 122 10.74 -14.87 -6.86
C PHE A 122 10.05 -14.23 -5.65
N HIS A 123 10.69 -13.25 -5.00
CA HIS A 123 10.09 -12.49 -3.89
C HIS A 123 8.76 -11.86 -4.31
N LEU A 124 8.72 -11.24 -5.49
CA LEU A 124 7.53 -10.57 -5.99
C LEU A 124 6.39 -11.55 -6.32
N THR A 125 6.72 -12.74 -6.83
CA THR A 125 5.70 -13.79 -6.99
C THR A 125 5.21 -14.33 -5.65
N TRP A 126 6.09 -14.42 -4.63
CA TRP A 126 5.73 -14.89 -3.29
C TRP A 126 4.76 -13.92 -2.61
N THR A 127 5.02 -12.62 -2.68
CA THR A 127 4.17 -11.54 -2.13
C THR A 127 2.86 -11.34 -2.88
N MET A 128 2.78 -11.73 -4.16
CA MET A 128 1.51 -11.72 -4.90
C MET A 128 0.62 -12.94 -4.60
N LEU A 129 1.21 -14.06 -4.19
CA LEU A 129 0.48 -15.32 -3.95
C LEU A 129 -0.06 -15.45 -2.51
N HIS A 130 0.46 -14.67 -1.56
CA HIS A 130 0.12 -14.71 -0.14
C HIS A 130 -0.06 -13.29 0.41
#